data_AF-A0A8B3P042-F1
#
_entry.id   AF-A0A8B3P042-F1
#
_cell.length_a   1.000
_cell.length_b   1.000
_cell.length_c   1.000
_cell.angle_alpha   90.00
_cell.angle_beta   90.00
_cell.angle_gamma   90.00
#
_symmetry.space_group_name_H-M   'P 1'
#
loop_
_entity.id
_entity.type
_entity.pdbx_description
1 polymer ?
#
loop_
_entity_poly.entity_id
_entity_poly.type
_entity_poly.pdbx_seq_one_letter_code
_entity_poly.pdbx_strand_id
1 'polypeptide(L)' 'MSHRCLYLPRVVMSQRPQMVVSKVPTESPDTFFETAMTPAEARRYATDLLIDADRAERFSETAKWLAKQK' A
#
# COMPACT_ATOMS: atom_id res chain seq x y z
N MET A 1 -2.52 -11.71 17.74
CA MET A 1 -2.45 -11.84 16.28
C MET A 1 -3.48 -10.90 15.67
N SER A 2 -3.08 -9.70 15.25
CA SER A 2 -3.99 -8.75 14.60
C SER A 2 -3.99 -9.01 13.11
N HIS A 3 -5.12 -9.50 12.60
CA HIS A 3 -5.33 -9.67 11.16
C HIS A 3 -5.27 -8.28 10.51
N ARG A 4 -4.21 -8.01 9.75
CA ARG A 4 -4.03 -6.78 8.98
C ARG A 4 -5.00 -6.81 7.81
N CYS A 5 -6.17 -6.20 7.99
CA CYS A 5 -7.10 -5.96 6.91
C CYS A 5 -6.47 -4.92 5.98
N LEU A 6 -6.14 -5.31 4.74
CA LEU A 6 -5.97 -4.38 3.63
C LEU A 6 -7.31 -3.64 3.45
N TYR A 7 -7.43 -2.46 4.06
CA TYR A 7 -8.54 -1.56 3.79
C TYR A 7 -8.33 -1.01 2.38
N LEU A 8 -8.91 -1.70 1.40
CA LEU A 8 -9.02 -1.21 0.03
C LEU A 8 -9.61 0.21 0.06
N PRO A 9 -9.13 1.13 -0.81
CA PRO A 9 -9.62 2.50 -0.85
C PRO A 9 -11.14 2.48 -1.05
N ARG A 10 -11.88 2.87 0.00
CA ARG A 10 -13.32 3.09 -0.12
C ARG A 10 -13.48 4.34 -0.97
N VAL A 11 -13.82 4.16 -2.23
CA VAL A 11 -14.37 5.24 -3.06
C VAL A 11 -15.50 5.86 -2.25
N VAL A 12 -15.36 7.14 -1.87
CA VAL A 12 -16.48 7.89 -1.29
C VAL A 12 -17.52 7.96 -2.40
N MET A 13 -18.53 7.09 -2.31
CA MET A 13 -19.58 6.97 -3.34
C MET A 13 -20.48 8.22 -3.31
N SER A 14 -19.99 9.31 -3.89
CA SER A 14 -20.86 10.27 -4.55
C SER A 14 -21.16 9.74 -5.96
N GLN A 15 -22.22 10.23 -6.61
CA GLN A 15 -22.56 9.82 -7.98
C GLN A 15 -21.44 10.08 -9.01
N ARG A 16 -20.38 10.84 -8.62
CA ARG A 16 -19.15 11.07 -9.37
C ARG A 16 -17.96 11.17 -8.40
N PRO A 17 -17.30 10.07 -8.03
CA PRO A 17 -16.17 10.14 -7.11
C PRO A 17 -15.01 10.91 -7.75
N GLN A 18 -14.73 12.11 -7.23
CA GLN A 18 -13.66 12.97 -7.72
C GLN A 18 -12.30 12.63 -7.10
N MET A 19 -12.32 11.97 -5.94
CA MET A 19 -11.14 11.66 -5.14
C MET A 19 -11.19 10.23 -4.62
N VAL A 20 -10.00 9.67 -4.40
CA VAL A 20 -9.71 8.38 -3.78
C VAL A 20 -8.97 8.66 -2.50
N VAL A 21 -9.37 8.00 -1.41
CA VAL A 21 -8.75 8.20 -0.10
C VAL A 21 -8.08 6.90 0.34
N SER A 22 -6.79 7.00 0.67
CA SER A 22 -6.01 5.93 1.31
C SER A 22 -5.94 6.21 2.82
N LYS A 23 -6.12 5.17 3.63
CA LYS A 23 -6.01 5.24 5.09
C LYS A 23 -5.02 4.18 5.57
N VAL A 24 -3.92 4.63 6.18
CA VAL A 24 -2.91 3.74 6.77
C VAL A 24 -3.08 3.78 8.28
N PRO A 25 -3.49 2.68 8.92
CA PRO A 25 -3.64 2.62 10.38
C PRO A 25 -2.27 2.76 11.04
N THR A 26 -2.20 3.49 12.14
CA THR A 26 -1.01 3.58 12.98
C THR A 26 -1.10 2.59 14.14
N GLU A 27 -0.29 2.79 15.18
CA GLU A 27 -0.24 1.92 16.36
C GLU A 27 -1.59 1.77 17.08
N SER A 28 -2.50 2.74 16.91
CA SER A 28 -3.86 2.71 17.48
C SER A 28 -4.91 2.45 16.39
N PRO A 29 -5.94 1.61 16.64
CA PRO A 29 -7.03 1.33 15.69
C PRO A 29 -7.77 2.59 15.19
N ASP A 30 -7.79 3.64 16.01
CA ASP A 30 -8.54 4.86 15.76
C ASP A 30 -7.68 5.98 15.14
N THR A 31 -6.38 5.77 15.01
CA THR A 31 -5.45 6.75 14.44
C THR A 31 -4.97 6.28 13.08
N PHE A 32 -5.17 7.10 12.05
CA PHE A 32 -4.76 6.80 10.69
C PHE A 32 -4.13 8.00 10.00
N PHE A 33 -3.15 7.75 9.14
CA PHE A 33 -2.72 8.71 8.14
C PHE A 33 -3.65 8.62 6.95
N GLU A 34 -4.22 9.76 6.54
CA GLU A 34 -5.13 9.87 5.42
C GLU A 34 -4.48 10.62 4.26
N THR A 35 -4.56 10.05 3.07
CA THR A 35 -4.09 10.69 1.83
C THR A 35 -5.22 10.70 0.81
N ALA A 36 -5.63 11.89 0.37
CA ALA A 36 -6.60 12.08 -0.70
C ALA A 36 -5.89 12.34 -2.04
N MET A 37 -6.34 11.64 -3.08
CA MET A 37 -5.74 11.68 -4.42
C MET A 37 -6.84 11.71 -5.50
N THR A 38 -6.55 12.27 -6.66
CA THR A 38 -7.39 12.03 -7.84
C THR A 38 -7.28 10.56 -8.28
N PRO A 39 -8.25 10.03 -9.07
CA PRO A 39 -8.15 8.67 -9.59
C PRO A 39 -6.87 8.39 -10.41
N ALA A 40 -6.34 9.40 -11.11
CA ALA A 40 -5.10 9.26 -11.87
C ALA A 40 -3.87 9.14 -10.97
N GLU A 41 -3.82 9.95 -9.90
CA GLU A 41 -2.75 9.87 -8.88
C GLU A 41 -2.81 8.55 -8.12
N ALA A 42 -4.01 8.11 -7.72
CA ALA A 42 -4.19 6.83 -7.04
C ALA A 42 -3.70 5.64 -7.89
N ARG A 43 -3.94 5.68 -9.21
CA ARG A 43 -3.39 4.66 -10.13
C ARG A 43 -1.86 4.68 -10.19
N ARG A 44 -1.24 5.86 -10.28
CA ARG A 44 0.23 5.98 -10.27
C ARG A 44 0.80 5.43 -8.96
N TYR A 45 0.23 5.87 -7.83
CA TYR A 45 0.62 5.41 -6.50
C TYR A 45 0.53 3.88 -6.35
N ALA A 46 -0.55 3.27 -6.85
CA ALA A 46 -0.69 1.81 -6.84
C ALA A 46 0.39 1.10 -7.68
N THR A 47 0.73 1.64 -8.85
CA THR A 47 1.79 1.08 -9.69
C THR A 47 3.16 1.19 -9.03
N ASP A 48 3.48 2.34 -8.43
CA ASP A 48 4.74 2.54 -7.71
C ASP A 48 4.86 1.54 -6.55
N LEU A 49 3.77 1.32 -5.81
CA LEU A 49 3.73 0.35 -4.71
C LEU A 49 3.97 -1.09 -5.19
N LEU A 50 3.45 -1.48 -6.36
CA LEU A 50 3.71 -2.80 -6.95
C LEU A 50 5.19 -2.96 -7.32
N ILE A 51 5.79 -1.93 -7.94
CA ILE A 51 7.22 -1.94 -8.30
C ILE A 51 8.10 -2.08 -7.05
N ASP A 52 7.75 -1.38 -5.98
CA ASP A 52 8.50 -1.45 -4.72
C ASP A 52 8.33 -2.80 -4.01
N ALA A 53 7.15 -3.43 -4.11
CA ALA A 53 6.95 -4.80 -3.64
C ALA A 53 7.85 -5.80 -4.39
N ASP A 54 7.88 -5.75 -5.72
CA ASP A 54 8.74 -6.60 -6.54
C ASP A 54 10.23 -6.42 -6.20
N ARG A 55 10.66 -5.17 -5.97
CA ARG A 55 12.03 -4.86 -5.54
C ARG A 55 12.36 -5.47 -4.18
N ALA A 56 11.43 -5.37 -3.22
CA ALA A 56 11.61 -5.92 -1.88
C ALA A 56 11.69 -7.46 -1.90
N GLU A 57 10.88 -8.12 -2.73
CA GLU A 57 10.92 -9.57 -2.90
C GLU A 57 12.26 -10.03 -3.49
N ARG A 58 12.70 -9.41 -4.59
CA ARG A 58 14.00 -9.71 -5.20
C ARG A 58 15.17 -9.48 -4.25
N PHE A 59 15.11 -8.42 -3.45
CA PHE A 59 16.13 -8.16 -2.44
C PHE A 59 16.19 -9.27 -1.38
N SER A 60 15.02 -9.73 -0.92
CA SER A 60 14.90 -10.84 0.03
C SER A 60 15.47 -12.14 -0.54
N GLU A 61 15.16 -12.47 -1.80
CA GLU A 61 15.71 -13.64 -2.49
C GLU A 61 17.23 -13.57 -2.64
N THR A 62 17.73 -12.39 -3.04
CA THR A 62 19.17 -12.15 -3.18
C THR A 62 19.89 -12.30 -1.84
N ALA A 63 19.33 -11.75 -0.76
CA ALA A 63 19.89 -11.90 0.58
C ALA A 63 19.92 -13.37 1.03
N LYS A 64 18.85 -14.14 0.77
CA LYS A 64 18.80 -15.58 1.05
C LYS A 64 19.83 -16.36 0.24
N TRP A 65 20.03 -16.01 -1.03
CA TRP A 65 21.03 -16.65 -1.87
C TRP A 65 22.44 -16.38 -1.35
N LEU A 66 22.79 -15.13 -1.04
CA LEU A 66 24.08 -14.76 -0.45
C LEU A 66 24.34 -15.47 0.89
N ALA A 67 23.31 -15.64 1.72
CA ALA A 67 23.43 -16.34 2.99
C ALA A 67 23.72 -17.84 2.84
N LYS A 68 23.31 -18.47 1.73
CA LYS A 68 23.60 -19.88 1.42
C LYS A 68 25.00 -20.11 0.85
N GLN A 69 25.65 -19.07 0.35
CA GLN A 69 26.99 -19.12 -0.24
C GLN A 69 28.11 -18.82 0.78
N LYS A 70 27.75 -18.51 2.03
CA LYS A 70 28.65 -18.37 3.17
C LYS A 70 28.60 -19.62 4.02
#